data_AF-A0A2G5LG73-F1
#
_entry.id   AF-A0A2G5LG73-F1
#
_cell.length_a   1.000
_cell.length_b   1.000
_cell.length_c   1.000
_cell.angle_alpha   90.00
_cell.angle_beta   90.00
_cell.angle_gamma   90.00
#
_symmetry.space_group_name_H-M   'P 1'
#
loop_
_entity.id
_entity.type
_entity.pdbx_description
1 polymer ?
#
loop_
_entity_poly.entity_id
_entity_poly.type
_entity_poly.pdbx_seq_one_letter_code
_entity_poly.pdbx_strand_id
1 'polypeptide(L)'
;MATKRIKLNAYHTALGLIINSKIYADEKQKDISRFRFSRPTLRAISGWKRLSEVFVRDVSDELYGIGWTLIELSDTELAAIQTSKISVWPKLGGGRVTSQIRNHKNPAEYLEDTYEELFGDVEEFFED
;
A
#
# COMPACT_ATOMS: atom_id res chain seq x y z
N MET A 1 -35.47 -8.79 1.49
CA MET A 1 -34.92 -9.66 0.42
C MET A 1 -33.41 -9.60 0.49
N ALA A 2 -32.72 -10.73 0.53
CA ALA A 2 -31.26 -10.72 0.47
C ALA A 2 -30.82 -10.39 -0.96
N THR A 3 -30.22 -9.23 -1.18
CA THR A 3 -29.67 -8.83 -2.48
C THR A 3 -28.62 -9.86 -2.90
N LYS A 4 -28.83 -10.51 -4.06
CA LYS A 4 -27.87 -11.48 -4.61
C LYS A 4 -26.56 -10.76 -4.88
N ARG A 5 -25.51 -11.09 -4.13
CA ARG A 5 -24.16 -10.54 -4.37
C ARG A 5 -23.63 -11.07 -5.70
N ILE A 6 -23.31 -10.17 -6.62
CA ILE A 6 -22.60 -10.51 -7.85
C ILE A 6 -21.12 -10.62 -7.48
N LYS A 7 -20.49 -11.76 -7.78
CA LYS A 7 -19.05 -11.94 -7.59
C LYS A 7 -18.32 -11.36 -8.79
N LEU A 8 -17.51 -10.35 -8.54
CA LEU A 8 -16.64 -9.74 -9.53
C LEU A 8 -15.32 -10.50 -9.63
N ASN A 9 -14.71 -10.49 -10.81
CA ASN A 9 -13.31 -10.90 -10.97
C ASN A 9 -12.38 -9.77 -10.50
N ALA A 10 -11.07 -10.02 -10.56
CA ALA A 10 -10.06 -9.06 -10.13
C ALA A 10 -10.14 -7.74 -10.91
N TYR A 11 -10.19 -7.80 -12.24
CA TYR A 11 -10.30 -6.63 -13.11
C TYR A 11 -11.49 -5.72 -12.75
N HIS A 12 -12.70 -6.28 -12.67
CA HIS A 12 -13.89 -5.50 -12.34
C HIS A 12 -13.87 -4.98 -10.90
N THR A 13 -13.21 -5.70 -9.98
CA THR A 13 -13.00 -5.22 -8.60
C THR A 13 -12.05 -4.02 -8.57
N ALA A 14 -10.97 -4.06 -9.35
CA ALA A 14 -10.04 -2.93 -9.49
C ALA A 14 -10.75 -1.69 -10.06
N LEU A 15 -11.53 -1.85 -11.13
CA LEU A 15 -12.36 -0.77 -11.67
C LEU A 15 -13.32 -0.21 -10.61
N GLY A 16 -13.99 -1.08 -9.86
CA GLY A 16 -14.90 -0.69 -8.79
C GLY A 16 -14.23 0.15 -7.69
N LEU A 17 -13.01 -0.21 -7.29
CA LEU A 17 -12.21 0.58 -6.35
C LEU A 17 -11.92 1.99 -6.88
N ILE A 18 -11.46 2.10 -8.12
CA ILE A 18 -11.09 3.39 -8.71
C ILE A 18 -12.32 4.26 -8.92
N ILE A 19 -13.43 3.69 -9.40
CA ILE A 19 -14.71 4.39 -9.52
C ILE A 19 -15.17 4.89 -8.15
N ASN A 20 -15.14 4.05 -7.11
CA ASN A 20 -15.50 4.46 -5.75
C ASN A 20 -14.62 5.61 -5.25
N SER A 21 -13.31 5.58 -5.54
CA SER A 21 -12.39 6.67 -5.19
C SER A 21 -12.74 7.98 -5.90
N LYS A 22 -13.16 7.92 -7.17
CA LYS A 22 -13.56 9.09 -7.96
C LYS A 22 -14.89 9.67 -7.49
N ILE A 23 -15.88 8.82 -7.18
CA ILE A 23 -17.16 9.26 -6.60
C ILE A 23 -16.90 10.00 -5.28
N TYR A 24 -16.08 9.42 -4.40
CA TYR A 24 -15.73 10.05 -3.12
C TYR A 24 -14.90 11.34 -3.31
N ALA A 25 -14.02 11.40 -4.31
CA ALA A 25 -13.28 12.61 -4.68
C ALA A 25 -14.23 13.74 -5.07
N ASP A 26 -15.23 13.44 -5.90
CA ASP A 26 -16.22 14.40 -6.38
C ASP A 26 -17.15 14.88 -5.24
N GLU A 27 -17.62 13.97 -4.39
CA GLU A 27 -18.40 14.29 -3.18
C GLU A 27 -17.66 15.23 -2.22
N LYS A 28 -16.34 15.12 -2.15
CA LYS A 28 -15.48 15.92 -1.27
C LYS A 28 -14.79 17.08 -1.99
N GLN A 29 -15.08 17.30 -3.27
CA GLN A 29 -14.48 18.34 -4.10
C GLN A 29 -12.94 18.36 -4.00
N LYS A 30 -12.32 17.17 -4.01
CA LYS A 30 -10.86 17.03 -3.88
C LYS A 30 -10.34 16.04 -4.90
N ASP A 31 -9.12 16.27 -5.39
CA ASP A 31 -8.43 15.26 -6.19
C ASP A 31 -7.81 14.18 -5.30
N ILE A 32 -7.98 12.92 -5.71
CA ILE A 32 -7.45 11.77 -4.99
C ILE A 32 -6.42 11.08 -5.88
N SER A 33 -5.16 11.17 -5.45
CA SER A 33 -4.06 10.40 -6.05
C SER A 33 -3.61 9.24 -5.15
N ARG A 34 -4.16 9.12 -3.94
CA ARG A 34 -3.87 8.08 -2.95
C ARG A 34 -5.00 7.95 -1.93
N PHE A 35 -5.28 6.74 -1.49
CA PHE A 35 -6.31 6.48 -0.47
C PHE A 35 -6.03 5.17 0.28
N ARG A 36 -6.58 5.07 1.50
CA ARG A 36 -6.63 3.83 2.29
C ARG A 36 -8.01 3.21 2.23
N PHE A 37 -8.08 1.90 2.40
CA PHE A 37 -9.33 1.17 2.51
C PHE A 37 -9.11 -0.17 3.21
N SER A 38 -10.16 -0.64 3.88
CA SER A 38 -10.12 -1.89 4.61
C SER A 38 -10.32 -3.11 3.68
N ARG A 39 -9.80 -4.28 4.04
CA ARG A 39 -10.16 -5.57 3.41
C ARG A 39 -11.68 -5.83 3.37
N PRO A 40 -12.47 -5.50 4.41
CA PRO A 40 -13.93 -5.49 4.33
C PRO A 40 -14.49 -4.68 3.16
N THR A 41 -13.93 -3.50 2.87
CA THR A 41 -14.33 -2.68 1.71
C THR A 41 -14.07 -3.42 0.40
N LEU A 42 -12.91 -4.06 0.25
CA LEU A 42 -12.58 -4.86 -0.92
C LEU A 42 -13.53 -6.06 -1.11
N ARG A 43 -13.94 -6.70 0.00
CA ARG A 43 -14.98 -7.75 -0.02
C ARG A 43 -16.33 -7.21 -0.46
N ALA A 44 -16.70 -6.03 0.02
CA ALA A 44 -17.97 -5.42 -0.32
C ALA A 44 -18.05 -5.08 -1.82
N ILE A 45 -16.98 -4.49 -2.37
CA ILE A 45 -16.88 -4.16 -3.79
C ILE A 45 -16.88 -5.43 -4.66
N SER A 46 -16.06 -6.42 -4.30
CA SER A 46 -15.88 -7.63 -5.09
C SER A 46 -17.05 -8.64 -4.99
N GLY A 47 -17.89 -8.51 -3.96
CA GLY A 47 -19.01 -9.43 -3.69
C GLY A 47 -18.59 -10.77 -3.05
N TRP A 48 -17.31 -10.99 -2.78
CA TRP A 48 -16.81 -12.21 -2.15
C TRP A 48 -16.99 -12.21 -0.63
N LYS A 49 -17.30 -13.37 -0.05
CA LYS A 49 -17.41 -13.54 1.41
C LYS A 49 -16.03 -13.54 2.09
N ARG A 50 -15.02 -14.08 1.39
CA ARG A 50 -13.62 -14.15 1.81
C ARG A 50 -12.76 -13.87 0.58
N LEU A 51 -11.67 -13.15 0.77
CA LEU A 51 -10.66 -12.90 -0.26
C LEU A 51 -9.51 -13.86 0.01
N SER A 52 -9.08 -14.58 -1.01
CA SER A 52 -7.80 -15.28 -0.96
C SER A 52 -6.68 -14.29 -1.26
N GLU A 53 -5.47 -14.57 -0.78
CA GLU A 53 -4.27 -13.80 -1.12
C GLU A 53 -4.04 -13.76 -2.64
N VAL A 54 -4.34 -14.87 -3.32
CA VAL A 54 -4.29 -14.93 -4.80
C VAL A 54 -5.22 -13.89 -5.42
N PHE A 55 -6.47 -13.77 -4.95
CA PHE A 55 -7.40 -12.79 -5.50
C PHE A 55 -6.96 -11.34 -5.22
N VAL A 56 -6.39 -11.08 -4.03
CA VAL A 56 -5.88 -9.74 -3.69
C VAL A 56 -4.69 -9.38 -4.59
N ARG A 57 -3.78 -10.33 -4.83
CA ARG A 57 -2.67 -10.15 -5.78
C ARG A 57 -3.18 -9.91 -7.20
N ASP A 58 -4.16 -10.68 -7.67
CA ASP A 58 -4.75 -10.47 -8.99
C ASP A 58 -5.37 -9.07 -9.09
N VAL A 59 -6.05 -8.58 -8.04
CA VAL A 59 -6.55 -7.18 -8.00
C VAL A 59 -5.40 -6.17 -8.04
N SER A 60 -4.29 -6.45 -7.37
CA SER A 60 -3.09 -5.61 -7.42
C SER A 60 -2.54 -5.49 -8.84
N ASP A 61 -2.45 -6.61 -9.56
CA ASP A 61 -1.96 -6.64 -10.94
C ASP A 61 -2.89 -5.84 -11.88
N GLU A 62 -4.20 -5.98 -11.70
CA GLU A 62 -5.20 -5.25 -12.48
C GLU A 62 -5.20 -3.74 -12.17
N LEU A 63 -5.03 -3.35 -10.90
CA LEU A 63 -4.82 -1.95 -10.51
C LEU A 63 -3.57 -1.39 -11.18
N TYR A 64 -2.48 -2.16 -11.20
CA TYR A 64 -1.23 -1.74 -11.82
C TYR A 64 -1.41 -1.50 -13.32
N GLY A 65 -2.13 -2.39 -14.00
CA GLY A 65 -2.49 -2.25 -15.41
C GLY A 65 -3.24 -0.97 -15.75
N ILE A 66 -3.99 -0.40 -14.79
CA ILE A 66 -4.73 0.86 -14.94
C ILE A 66 -4.07 2.07 -14.25
N GLY A 67 -2.78 1.95 -13.88
CA GLY A 67 -1.98 3.06 -13.36
C GLY A 67 -2.11 3.33 -11.85
N TRP A 68 -2.53 2.33 -11.08
CA TRP A 68 -2.60 2.37 -9.62
C TRP A 68 -1.78 1.25 -8.99
N THR A 69 -1.06 1.53 -7.93
CA THR A 69 -0.30 0.55 -7.17
C THR A 69 -0.99 0.29 -5.84
N LEU A 70 -1.27 -0.99 -5.56
CA LEU A 70 -1.76 -1.45 -4.27
C LEU A 70 -0.58 -1.62 -3.30
N ILE A 71 -0.78 -1.23 -2.04
CA ILE A 71 0.16 -1.38 -0.94
C ILE A 71 -0.59 -2.05 0.20
N GLU A 72 -0.07 -3.15 0.71
CA GLU A 72 -0.57 -3.78 1.94
C GLU A 72 0.03 -3.06 3.14
N LEU A 73 -0.82 -2.48 3.99
CA LEU A 73 -0.38 -1.78 5.20
C LEU A 73 -0.39 -2.71 6.41
N SER A 74 -1.37 -3.61 6.46
CA SER A 74 -1.52 -4.64 7.48
C SER A 74 -2.43 -5.76 6.95
N ASP A 75 -2.69 -6.76 7.78
CA ASP A 75 -3.65 -7.83 7.47
C ASP A 75 -5.06 -7.32 7.15
N THR A 76 -5.44 -6.13 7.64
CA THR A 76 -6.78 -5.57 7.52
C THR A 76 -6.86 -4.30 6.67
N GLU A 77 -5.75 -3.59 6.49
CA GLU A 77 -5.68 -2.30 5.82
C GLU A 77 -4.85 -2.34 4.54
N LEU A 78 -5.39 -1.73 3.50
CA LEU A 78 -4.79 -1.60 2.18
C LEU A 78 -4.71 -0.12 1.81
N ALA A 79 -3.77 0.23 0.94
CA ALA A 79 -3.70 1.53 0.31
C ALA A 79 -3.55 1.38 -1.19
N ALA A 80 -4.06 2.36 -1.93
CA ALA A 80 -3.80 2.51 -3.35
C ALA A 80 -3.23 3.90 -3.62
N ILE A 81 -2.28 3.99 -4.54
CA ILE A 81 -1.66 5.23 -4.99
C ILE A 81 -1.48 5.19 -6.49
N GLN A 82 -1.69 6.32 -7.17
CA GLN A 82 -1.38 6.42 -8.59
C GLN A 82 0.09 6.07 -8.84
N THR A 83 0.36 5.16 -9.77
CA THR A 83 1.72 4.68 -10.06
C THR A 83 2.64 5.82 -10.49
N SER A 84 2.09 6.84 -11.18
CA SER A 84 2.83 8.06 -11.54
C SER A 84 3.35 8.81 -10.31
N LYS A 85 2.66 8.77 -9.18
CA LYS A 85 3.10 9.40 -7.93
C LYS A 85 4.22 8.63 -7.22
N ILE A 86 4.33 7.32 -7.45
CA ILE A 86 5.48 6.53 -7.00
C ILE A 86 6.67 6.76 -7.92
N SER A 87 6.46 6.92 -9.23
CA SER A 87 7.55 7.03 -10.21
C SER A 87 8.51 8.20 -9.97
N VAL A 88 8.06 9.22 -9.23
CA VAL A 88 8.86 10.40 -8.86
C VAL A 88 9.57 10.24 -7.51
N TRP A 89 9.39 9.11 -6.81
CA TRP A 89 10.07 8.86 -5.54
C TRP A 89 11.58 8.67 -5.76
N PRO A 90 12.42 9.20 -4.87
CA PRO A 90 13.85 8.95 -4.94
C PRO A 90 14.15 7.45 -4.89
N LYS A 91 14.82 6.94 -5.93
CA LYS A 91 15.31 5.56 -5.93
C LYS A 91 16.57 5.49 -5.06
N LEU A 92 16.46 4.85 -3.89
CA LEU A 92 17.59 4.64 -3.00
C LEU A 92 18.44 3.45 -3.47
N GLY A 93 19.71 3.71 -3.78
CA GLY A 93 20.71 2.67 -4.00
C GLY A 93 21.37 2.24 -2.68
N GLY A 94 21.61 0.94 -2.51
CA GLY A 94 22.15 0.38 -1.27
C GLY A 94 23.66 0.60 -1.04
N GLY A 95 24.41 1.06 -2.05
CA GLY A 95 25.89 1.09 -2.01
C GLY A 95 26.50 1.88 -0.84
N ARG A 96 25.80 2.91 -0.37
CA ARG A 96 26.23 3.74 0.78
C ARG A 96 26.35 2.93 2.07
N VAL A 97 25.46 1.97 2.26
CA VAL A 97 25.40 1.14 3.47
C VAL A 97 26.11 -0.20 3.24
N THR A 98 26.01 -0.78 2.03
CA THR A 98 26.62 -2.09 1.74
C THR A 98 28.14 -2.11 1.92
N SER A 99 28.83 -1.02 1.56
CA SER A 99 30.28 -0.90 1.77
C SER A 99 30.64 -0.86 3.25
N GLN A 100 29.88 -0.14 4.06
CA GLN A 100 30.07 -0.04 5.50
C GLN A 100 29.80 -1.38 6.19
N ILE A 101 28.67 -2.04 5.89
CA ILE A 101 28.32 -3.37 6.43
C ILE A 101 29.46 -4.38 6.22
N ARG A 102 30.03 -4.44 5.01
CA ARG A 102 31.07 -5.42 4.65
C ARG A 102 32.39 -5.20 5.38
N ASN A 103 32.66 -4.00 5.87
CA ASN A 103 33.93 -3.63 6.50
C ASN A 103 33.92 -3.80 8.03
N HIS A 104 32.78 -4.09 8.63
CA HIS A 104 32.66 -4.27 10.08
C HIS A 104 32.67 -5.75 10.48
N LYS A 105 33.35 -6.07 11.58
CA LYS A 105 33.40 -7.43 12.15
C LYS A 105 32.04 -7.89 12.67
N ASN A 106 31.23 -6.97 13.18
CA ASN A 106 29.85 -7.18 13.59
C ASN A 106 28.94 -6.16 12.89
N PRO A 107 28.41 -6.50 11.69
CA PRO A 107 27.60 -5.55 10.93
C PRO A 107 26.24 -5.23 11.56
N ALA A 108 25.68 -6.13 12.37
CA ALA A 108 24.41 -5.88 13.06
C ALA A 108 24.57 -4.79 14.14
N GLU A 109 25.55 -4.95 15.02
CA GLU A 109 25.92 -3.95 16.04
C GLU A 109 26.27 -2.60 15.39
N TYR A 110 27.08 -2.60 14.32
CA TYR A 110 27.35 -1.37 13.55
C TYR A 110 26.08 -0.67 13.07
N LEU A 111 25.09 -1.41 12.56
CA LEU A 111 23.84 -0.82 12.07
C LEU A 111 22.97 -0.28 13.20
N GLU A 112 22.92 -0.98 14.34
CA GLU A 112 22.20 -0.56 15.54
C GLU A 112 22.81 0.73 16.12
N ASP A 113 24.13 0.75 16.34
CA ASP A 113 24.86 1.92 16.83
C ASP A 113 24.71 3.12 15.89
N THR A 114 24.87 2.89 14.57
CA THR A 114 24.71 3.95 13.56
C THR A 114 23.28 4.48 13.53
N TYR A 115 22.27 3.62 13.73
CA TYR A 115 20.88 4.05 13.80
C TYR A 115 20.63 4.89 15.05
N GLU A 116 21.12 4.46 16.21
CA GLU A 116 21.01 5.21 17.47
C GLU A 116 21.74 6.56 17.39
N GLU A 117 22.95 6.61 16.80
CA GLU A 117 23.68 7.86 16.57
C GLU A 117 22.91 8.85 15.67
N LEU A 118 22.24 8.34 14.62
CA LEU A 118 21.54 9.18 13.65
C LEU A 118 20.11 9.56 14.06
N PHE A 119 19.44 8.73 14.87
CA PHE A 119 18.00 8.82 15.13
C PHE A 119 17.61 8.62 16.61
N GLY A 120 18.56 8.42 17.52
CA GLY A 120 18.28 8.12 18.94
C GLY A 120 17.60 9.25 19.71
N ASP A 121 17.70 10.50 19.25
CA ASP A 121 17.06 11.67 19.85
C ASP A 121 15.62 11.91 19.36
N VAL A 122 15.06 11.02 18.53
CA VAL A 122 13.68 11.19 18.05
C VAL A 122 12.71 10.73 19.16
N GLU A 123 12.25 11.68 19.98
CA GLU A 123 11.15 11.48 20.93
C GLU A 123 9.98 10.72 20.29
N GLU A 124 9.41 9.77 21.04
CA GLU A 124 8.33 8.89 20.63
C GLU A 124 7.14 9.67 20.03
N PHE A 125 6.99 9.65 18.71
CA PHE A 125 5.73 10.04 18.05
C PHE A 125 4.70 8.91 18.20
N PHE A 126 4.17 8.75 19.41
CA PHE A 126 2.93 8.03 19.68
C PHE A 126 2.03 8.89 20.59
N GLU A 127 1.40 9.90 20.01
CA GLU A 127 0.15 10.45 20.54
C GLU A 127 -0.92 10.38 19.45
N ASP A 128 -1.77 9.35 19.55
CA ASP A 128 -3.24 9.41 19.64
C ASP A 128 -3.88 8.03 19.38
#